data_AF-A0AAV7SJX3-F1
#
_entry.id   AF-A0AAV7SJX3-F1
#
_cell.length_a   1.000
_cell.length_b   1.000
_cell.length_c   1.000
_cell.angle_alpha   90.00
_cell.angle_beta   90.00
_cell.angle_gamma   90.00
#
_symmetry.space_group_name_H-M   'P 1'
#
loop_
_entity.id
_entity.type
_entity.pdbx_description
1 polymer ?
#
loop_
_entity_poly.entity_id
_entity_poly.type
_entity_poly.pdbx_seq_one_letter_code
_entity_poly.pdbx_strand_id
1 'polypeptide(L)'
;MDRILQKISVVSRKLEGMDSAMVALTAETRSMCLDIAGFQSQISGLDQRVATVKTQVASWTNRDQELLDLRSKLIDLEDRSCRNNIRLLGFPEGIEGADMFYYLQETLRKLTEITFDPPLEFQREHRLGPKRQNGHGRPVQS
;
A
#
# COMPACT_ATOMS: atom_id res chain seq x y z
N MET A 1 -3.01 -53.50 74.80
CA MET A 1 -4.09 -52.56 74.40
C MET A 1 -3.49 -51.22 73.97
N ASP A 2 -2.64 -50.61 74.80
CA ASP A 2 -2.06 -49.26 74.58
C ASP A 2 -1.29 -49.08 73.27
N ARG A 3 -0.48 -50.06 72.84
CA ARG A 3 0.28 -49.98 71.58
C ARG A 3 -0.63 -49.91 70.34
N ILE A 4 -1.83 -50.49 70.41
CA ILE A 4 -2.82 -50.43 69.32
C ILE A 4 -3.49 -49.06 69.32
N LEU A 5 -3.89 -48.55 70.50
CA LEU A 5 -4.46 -47.21 70.64
C LEU A 5 -3.49 -46.11 70.15
N GLN A 6 -2.20 -46.24 70.46
CA GLN A 6 -1.18 -45.33 69.98
C GLN A 6 -1.07 -45.35 68.44
N LYS A 7 -1.10 -46.53 67.81
CA LYS A 7 -1.08 -46.63 66.34
C LYS A 7 -2.32 -46.02 65.71
N ILE A 8 -3.50 -46.25 66.30
CA ILE A 8 -4.76 -45.64 65.85
C ILE A 8 -4.66 -44.11 65.90
N SER A 9 -4.14 -43.54 67.00
CA SER A 9 -3.97 -42.07 67.11
C SER A 9 -3.03 -41.49 66.05
N VAL A 10 -1.97 -42.23 65.69
CA VAL A 10 -1.03 -41.79 64.65
C VAL A 10 -1.69 -41.83 63.28
N VAL A 11 -2.50 -42.85 63.00
CA VAL A 11 -3.25 -42.97 61.75
C VAL A 11 -4.31 -41.87 61.65
N SER A 12 -5.05 -41.59 62.71
CA SER A 12 -6.04 -40.50 62.74
C SER A 12 -5.42 -39.15 62.41
N ARG A 13 -4.27 -38.81 63.03
CA ARG A 13 -3.56 -37.55 62.72
C ARG A 13 -3.09 -37.48 61.27
N LYS A 14 -2.65 -38.61 60.70
CA LYS A 14 -2.26 -38.66 59.28
C LYS A 14 -3.46 -38.46 58.36
N LEU A 15 -4.62 -39.04 58.68
CA LEU A 15 -5.86 -38.85 57.93
C LEU A 15 -6.31 -37.38 57.97
N GLU A 16 -6.29 -36.74 59.14
CA GLU A 16 -6.59 -35.30 59.27
C GLU A 16 -5.65 -34.43 58.42
N GLY A 17 -4.36 -34.78 58.39
CA GLY A 17 -3.37 -34.12 57.54
C GLY A 17 -3.63 -34.33 56.04
N MET A 18 -4.05 -35.54 55.65
CA MET A 18 -4.43 -35.86 54.27
C MET A 18 -5.70 -35.10 53.85
N ASP A 19 -6.70 -35.01 54.72
CA ASP A 19 -7.93 -34.24 54.46
C ASP A 19 -7.62 -32.77 54.23
N SER A 20 -6.75 -32.19 55.07
CA SER A 20 -6.30 -30.80 54.93
C SER A 20 -5.57 -30.58 53.59
N ALA A 21 -4.68 -31.49 53.20
CA ALA A 21 -3.98 -31.42 51.92
C ALA A 21 -4.95 -31.58 50.72
N MET A 22 -5.96 -32.44 50.85
CA MET A 22 -6.97 -32.65 49.81
C MET A 22 -7.85 -31.40 49.61
N VAL A 23 -8.20 -30.71 50.70
CA VAL A 23 -8.92 -29.42 50.63
C VAL A 23 -8.07 -28.35 49.95
N ALA A 24 -6.77 -28.28 50.25
CA ALA A 24 -5.86 -27.35 49.58
C ALA A 24 -5.75 -27.62 48.08
N LEU A 25 -5.54 -28.88 47.68
CA LEU A 25 -5.46 -29.29 46.28
C LEU A 25 -6.76 -29.01 45.50
N THR A 26 -7.92 -29.21 46.13
CA THR A 26 -9.20 -28.88 45.50
C THR A 26 -9.41 -27.38 45.34
N ALA A 27 -8.90 -26.55 46.25
CA ALA A 27 -8.90 -25.10 46.09
C ALA A 27 -7.99 -24.65 44.92
N GLU A 28 -6.77 -25.19 44.85
CA GLU A 28 -5.82 -24.89 43.78
C GLU A 28 -6.35 -25.34 42.41
N THR A 29 -6.94 -26.54 42.34
CA THR A 29 -7.58 -27.06 41.11
C THR A 29 -8.70 -26.14 40.63
N ARG A 30 -9.53 -25.62 41.55
CA ARG A 30 -10.57 -24.65 41.19
C ARG A 30 -9.98 -23.35 40.66
N SER A 31 -8.90 -22.85 41.26
CA SER A 31 -8.19 -21.66 40.76
C SER A 31 -7.68 -21.88 39.34
N MET A 32 -7.01 -23.01 39.08
CA MET A 32 -6.53 -23.36 37.75
C MET A 32 -7.66 -23.46 36.72
N CYS A 33 -8.83 -24.00 37.10
CA CYS A 33 -10.00 -24.04 36.21
C CYS A 33 -10.47 -22.62 35.82
N LEU A 34 -10.44 -21.66 36.74
CA LEU A 34 -10.79 -20.27 36.46
C LEU A 34 -9.78 -19.61 35.52
N ASP A 35 -8.49 -19.84 35.74
CA ASP A 35 -7.42 -19.31 34.88
C ASP A 35 -7.52 -19.88 33.46
N ILE A 36 -7.77 -21.18 33.34
CA ILE A 36 -7.99 -21.84 32.04
C ILE A 36 -9.19 -21.22 31.30
N ALA A 37 -10.30 -20.97 31.99
CA ALA A 37 -11.46 -20.31 31.39
C ALA A 37 -11.12 -18.87 30.93
N GLY A 38 -10.32 -18.14 31.72
CA GLY A 38 -9.81 -16.82 31.34
C GLY A 38 -8.95 -16.86 30.08
N PHE A 39 -7.99 -17.79 30.01
CA PHE A 39 -7.15 -17.96 28.82
C PHE A 39 -7.94 -18.38 27.59
N GLN A 40 -8.94 -19.25 27.73
CA GLN A 40 -9.83 -19.63 26.63
C GLN A 40 -10.58 -18.41 26.07
N SER A 41 -11.08 -17.52 26.94
CA SER A 41 -11.72 -16.27 26.51
C SER A 41 -10.73 -15.36 25.77
N GLN A 42 -9.50 -15.21 26.28
CA GLN A 42 -8.47 -14.40 25.63
C GLN A 42 -8.08 -14.95 24.25
N ILE A 43 -7.89 -16.27 24.14
CA ILE A 43 -7.57 -16.95 22.87
C ILE A 43 -8.69 -16.70 21.85
N SER A 44 -9.95 -16.87 22.25
CA SER A 44 -11.09 -16.60 21.36
C SER A 44 -11.11 -15.14 20.88
N GLY A 45 -10.81 -14.18 21.77
CA GLY A 45 -10.70 -12.77 21.39
C GLY A 45 -9.53 -12.49 20.43
N LEU A 46 -8.39 -13.16 20.61
CA LEU A 46 -7.26 -13.05 19.68
C LEU A 46 -7.57 -13.67 18.32
N ASP A 47 -8.24 -14.82 18.28
CA ASP A 47 -8.65 -15.47 17.03
C ASP A 47 -9.58 -14.56 16.21
N GLN A 48 -10.54 -13.90 16.87
CA GLN A 48 -11.41 -12.92 16.22
C GLN A 48 -10.61 -11.75 15.64
N ARG A 49 -9.67 -11.18 16.41
CA ARG A 49 -8.82 -10.07 15.95
C ARG A 49 -7.94 -10.50 14.77
N VAL A 50 -7.37 -11.70 14.80
CA VAL A 50 -6.58 -12.27 13.70
C VAL A 50 -7.46 -12.44 12.45
N ALA A 51 -8.68 -12.93 12.60
CA ALA A 51 -9.62 -13.03 11.49
C ALA A 51 -9.93 -11.66 10.86
N THR A 52 -10.18 -10.64 11.68
CA THR A 52 -10.40 -9.26 11.21
C THR A 52 -9.18 -8.68 10.49
N VAL A 53 -7.98 -8.86 11.03
CA VAL A 53 -6.76 -8.36 10.38
C VAL A 53 -6.54 -9.08 9.04
N LYS A 54 -6.77 -10.39 8.96
CA LYS A 54 -6.67 -11.15 7.71
C LYS A 54 -7.61 -10.64 6.63
N THR A 55 -8.87 -10.33 6.97
CA THR A 55 -9.82 -9.77 5.99
C THR A 55 -9.43 -8.36 5.54
N GLN A 56 -8.91 -7.54 6.46
CA GLN A 56 -8.40 -6.21 6.13
C GLN A 56 -7.20 -6.29 5.16
N VAL A 57 -6.23 -7.15 5.43
CA VAL A 57 -5.05 -7.35 4.56
C VAL A 57 -5.49 -7.79 3.16
N ALA A 58 -6.40 -8.76 3.05
CA ALA A 58 -6.94 -9.18 1.75
C ALA A 58 -7.66 -8.04 1.00
N SER A 59 -8.34 -7.14 1.73
CA SER A 59 -8.96 -5.97 1.12
C SER A 59 -7.94 -4.94 0.62
N TRP A 60 -6.79 -4.82 1.28
CA TRP A 60 -5.72 -3.92 0.85
C TRP A 60 -5.01 -4.44 -0.39
N THR A 61 -4.75 -5.75 -0.47
CA THR A 61 -4.14 -6.36 -1.66
C THR A 61 -5.04 -6.19 -2.90
N ASN A 62 -6.35 -6.29 -2.75
CA ASN A 62 -7.28 -6.05 -3.85
C ASN A 62 -7.23 -4.59 -4.34
N ARG A 63 -7.19 -3.63 -3.41
CA ARG A 63 -7.08 -2.20 -3.75
C ARG A 63 -5.76 -1.87 -4.42
N ASP A 64 -4.66 -2.47 -3.99
CA ASP A 64 -3.36 -2.27 -4.63
C ASP A 64 -3.38 -2.72 -6.10
N GLN A 65 -4.04 -3.85 -6.37
CA GLN A 65 -4.23 -4.32 -7.73
C GLN A 65 -5.11 -3.38 -8.57
N GLU A 66 -6.20 -2.87 -8.02
CA GLU A 66 -7.03 -1.86 -8.67
C GLU A 66 -6.24 -0.58 -8.99
N LEU A 67 -5.35 -0.16 -8.09
CA LEU A 67 -4.47 1.00 -8.31
C LEU A 67 -3.47 0.75 -9.45
N LEU A 68 -2.88 -0.44 -9.53
CA LEU A 68 -1.98 -0.81 -10.63
C LEU A 68 -2.71 -0.82 -11.99
N ASP A 69 -3.92 -1.37 -12.02
CA ASP A 69 -4.77 -1.36 -13.22
C ASP A 69 -5.14 0.06 -13.63
N LEU A 70 -5.54 0.90 -12.67
CA LEU A 70 -5.89 2.29 -12.93
C LEU A 70 -4.68 3.09 -13.42
N ARG A 71 -3.51 2.86 -12.83
CA ARG A 71 -2.25 3.48 -13.28
C ARG A 71 -1.91 3.08 -14.71
N SER A 72 -2.07 1.81 -15.05
CA SER A 72 -1.81 1.31 -16.41
C SER A 72 -2.76 1.95 -17.43
N LYS A 73 -4.05 2.10 -17.07
CA LYS A 73 -5.04 2.81 -17.89
C LYS A 73 -4.70 4.29 -18.06
N LEU A 74 -4.24 4.95 -17.00
CA LEU A 74 -3.82 6.36 -17.07
C LEU A 74 -2.63 6.55 -18.00
N ILE A 75 -1.64 5.66 -17.95
CA ILE A 75 -0.48 5.70 -18.85
C ILE A 75 -0.94 5.52 -20.30
N ASP A 76 -1.79 4.52 -20.60
CA ASP A 76 -2.31 4.32 -21.96
C ASP A 76 -3.13 5.52 -22.46
N LEU A 77 -3.91 6.15 -21.59
CA LEU A 77 -4.66 7.36 -21.93
C LEU A 77 -3.73 8.56 -22.19
N GLU A 78 -2.70 8.75 -21.37
CA GLU A 78 -1.72 9.82 -21.54
C GLU A 78 -0.92 9.62 -22.84
N ASP A 79 -0.46 8.40 -23.10
CA ASP A 79 0.27 8.04 -24.31
C ASP A 79 -0.59 8.29 -25.56
N ARG A 80 -1.85 7.86 -25.56
CA ARG A 80 -2.77 8.12 -26.68
C ARG A 80 -3.07 9.59 -26.85
N SER A 81 -3.26 10.32 -25.76
CA SER A 81 -3.53 11.76 -25.79
C SER A 81 -2.33 12.57 -26.27
N CYS A 82 -1.10 12.07 -26.06
CA CYS A 82 0.13 12.75 -26.46
C CYS A 82 0.77 12.16 -27.72
N ARG A 83 0.18 11.12 -28.32
CA ARG A 83 0.78 10.35 -29.43
C ARG A 83 1.12 11.21 -30.64
N ASN A 84 0.28 12.19 -30.93
CA ASN A 84 0.46 13.08 -32.07
C ASN A 84 1.20 14.37 -31.68
N ASN A 85 1.65 14.49 -30.42
CA ASN A 85 2.31 15.69 -29.95
C ASN A 85 3.83 15.56 -30.13
N ILE A 86 4.45 16.52 -30.80
CA ILE A 86 5.91 16.61 -30.96
C ILE A 86 6.42 17.76 -30.10
N ARG A 87 7.50 17.50 -29.34
CA ARG A 87 8.16 18.52 -28.51
C ARG A 87 9.48 18.95 -29.13
N LEU A 88 9.52 20.20 -29.61
CA LEU A 88 10.69 20.82 -30.21
C LEU A 88 11.46 21.62 -29.16
N LEU A 89 12.76 21.34 -29.01
CA LEU A 89 13.65 21.96 -28.03
C LEU A 89 14.71 22.81 -28.73
N GLY A 90 15.16 23.87 -28.06
CA GLY A 90 16.25 24.73 -28.57
C GLY A 90 15.83 25.82 -29.55
N PHE A 91 14.54 25.92 -29.89
CA PHE A 91 14.01 26.97 -30.74
C PHE A 91 14.03 28.35 -30.04
N PRO A 92 14.74 29.36 -30.60
CA PRO A 92 14.86 30.68 -29.97
C PRO A 92 13.51 31.38 -29.83
N GLU A 93 13.32 32.12 -28.74
CA GLU A 93 12.10 32.90 -28.50
C GLU A 93 12.16 34.27 -29.18
N GLY A 94 11.07 34.65 -29.85
CA GLY A 94 10.90 35.99 -30.41
C GLY A 94 11.34 36.18 -31.87
N ILE A 95 11.90 35.14 -32.50
CA ILE A 95 12.27 35.16 -33.93
C ILE A 95 11.21 34.53 -34.84
N GLU A 96 10.16 33.98 -34.25
CA GLU A 96 9.11 33.22 -34.95
C GLU A 96 8.18 34.13 -35.76
N GLY A 97 8.20 35.43 -35.52
CA GLY A 97 7.31 36.39 -36.17
C GLY A 97 5.86 36.27 -35.68
N ALA A 98 4.92 36.67 -36.54
CA ALA A 98 3.48 36.62 -36.25
C ALA A 98 2.87 35.22 -36.41
N ASP A 99 3.54 34.33 -37.16
CA ASP A 99 3.03 33.02 -37.53
C ASP A 99 4.05 31.92 -37.17
N MET A 100 3.82 31.28 -36.02
CA MET A 100 4.64 30.18 -35.52
C MET A 100 4.54 28.95 -36.44
N PHE A 101 3.38 28.70 -37.07
CA PHE A 101 3.16 27.58 -37.95
C PHE A 101 4.09 27.66 -39.18
N TYR A 102 4.08 28.82 -39.85
CA TYR A 102 4.93 29.04 -41.03
C TYR A 102 6.42 28.91 -40.68
N TYR A 103 6.82 29.49 -39.55
CA TYR A 103 8.20 29.39 -39.07
C TYR A 103 8.63 27.94 -38.79
N LEU A 104 7.80 27.15 -38.11
CA LEU A 104 8.09 25.75 -37.82
C LEU A 104 8.15 24.91 -39.09
N GLN A 105 7.20 25.05 -40.00
CA GLN A 105 7.17 24.29 -41.26
C GLN A 105 8.42 24.57 -42.10
N GLU A 106 8.80 25.84 -42.24
CA GLU A 106 9.99 26.24 -43.00
C GLU A 106 11.28 25.75 -42.33
N THR A 107 11.33 25.80 -40.99
CA THR A 107 12.51 25.34 -40.24
C THR A 107 12.66 23.83 -40.32
N LEU A 108 11.56 23.07 -40.16
CA LEU A 108 11.58 21.61 -40.31
C LEU A 108 11.98 21.21 -41.72
N ARG A 109 11.43 21.84 -42.76
CA ARG A 109 11.81 21.60 -44.16
C ARG A 109 13.31 21.79 -44.39
N LYS A 110 13.89 22.86 -43.83
CA LYS A 110 15.33 23.14 -43.92
C LYS A 110 16.19 22.13 -43.15
N LEU A 111 15.73 21.66 -42.00
CA LEU A 111 16.48 20.73 -41.15
C LEU A 111 16.43 19.30 -41.65
N THR A 112 15.31 18.86 -42.21
CA THR A 112 15.12 17.47 -42.64
C THR A 112 15.40 17.26 -44.13
N GLU A 113 15.46 18.34 -44.92
CA GLU A 113 15.53 18.31 -46.39
C GLU A 113 14.34 17.56 -47.03
N ILE A 114 13.24 17.37 -46.26
CA ILE A 114 12.03 16.69 -46.72
C ILE A 114 11.05 17.73 -47.26
N THR A 115 10.55 17.49 -48.47
CA THR A 115 9.37 18.18 -49.00
C THR A 115 8.11 17.50 -48.48
N PHE A 116 7.31 18.22 -47.69
CA PHE A 116 6.02 17.75 -47.20
C PHE A 116 4.94 18.03 -48.27
N ASP A 117 4.36 16.97 -48.82
CA ASP A 117 3.20 17.02 -49.72
C ASP A 117 2.15 15.98 -49.28
N PRO A 118 0.99 16.39 -48.73
CA PRO A 118 0.57 17.77 -48.47
C PRO A 118 1.41 18.46 -47.36
N PRO A 119 1.32 19.79 -47.22
CA PRO A 119 1.95 20.54 -46.12
C PRO A 119 1.64 19.95 -44.74
N LEU A 120 2.56 20.10 -43.79
CA LEU A 120 2.33 19.69 -42.41
C LEU A 120 1.13 20.43 -41.84
N GLU A 121 0.20 19.69 -41.23
CA GLU A 121 -0.92 20.25 -40.49
C GLU A 121 -0.64 20.11 -38.99
N PHE A 122 -0.74 21.22 -38.26
CA PHE A 122 -0.64 21.25 -36.80
C PHE A 122 -2.02 21.51 -36.23
N GLN A 123 -2.42 20.73 -35.22
CA GLN A 123 -3.71 20.97 -34.54
C GLN A 123 -3.62 22.17 -33.59
N ARG A 124 -2.46 22.32 -32.93
CA ARG A 124 -2.12 23.42 -32.04
C ARG A 124 -0.60 23.60 -32.06
N GLU A 125 -0.14 24.80 -31.78
CA GLU A 125 1.27 25.09 -31.57
C GLU A 125 1.39 26.09 -30.43
N HIS A 126 2.13 25.72 -29.38
CA HIS A 126 2.32 26.62 -28.25
C HIS A 126 3.61 26.32 -27.49
N ARG A 127 4.10 27.34 -26.79
CA ARG A 127 5.26 27.22 -25.91
C ARG A 127 4.84 26.71 -24.53
N LEU A 128 5.54 25.68 -24.06
CA LEU A 128 5.28 25.03 -22.78
C LEU A 128 5.99 25.71 -21.60
N GLY A 129 5.23 25.90 -20.52
CA GLY A 129 5.75 26.33 -19.23
C GLY A 129 6.11 27.82 -19.12
N PRO A 130 6.62 28.25 -17.95
CA PRO A 130 7.02 29.63 -17.71
C PRO A 130 8.28 30.01 -18.50
N LYS A 131 8.43 31.32 -18.77
CA LYS A 131 9.59 31.84 -19.52
C LYS A 131 10.89 31.47 -18.81
N ARG A 132 11.83 30.89 -19.55
CA ARG A 132 13.13 30.46 -19.01
C ARG A 132 14.08 31.66 -18.93
N GLN A 133 14.83 31.76 -17.83
CA GLN A 133 15.80 32.85 -17.60
C GLN A 133 17.13 32.61 -18.32
N ASN A 134 17.36 31.39 -18.79
CA ASN A 134 18.68 30.86 -19.15
C ASN A 134 18.99 31.01 -20.66
N GLY A 135 18.29 31.89 -21.38
CA GLY A 135 18.46 32.09 -22.83
C GLY A 135 17.94 30.95 -23.74
N HIS A 136 17.72 29.75 -23.21
CA HIS A 136 17.05 28.67 -23.93
C HIS A 136 15.55 28.94 -24.03
N GLY A 137 15.04 29.10 -25.25
CA GLY A 137 13.61 29.26 -25.50
C GLY A 137 12.78 28.11 -24.93
N ARG A 138 11.52 28.39 -24.57
CA ARG A 138 10.59 27.37 -24.08
C ARG A 138 10.37 26.30 -25.15
N PRO A 139 10.22 25.02 -24.75
CA PRO A 139 9.83 23.96 -25.68
C PRO A 139 8.56 24.34 -26.43
N VAL A 140 8.53 24.09 -27.74
CA VAL A 140 7.30 24.19 -28.54
C VAL A 140 6.67 22.81 -28.58
N GLN A 141 5.37 22.73 -28.27
CA GLN A 141 4.58 21.51 -28.45
C GLN A 141 3.56 21.76 -29.54
N SER A 142 3.58 20.84 -30.52
CA SER A 142 2.64 20.78 -31.63
C SER A 142 1.93 19.46 -31.67
#